data_AF-A0A919Z3P7-F1
#
_entry.id   AF-A0A919Z3P7-F1
#
_cell.length_a   1.000
_cell.length_b   1.000
_cell.length_c   1.000
_cell.angle_alpha   90.00
_cell.angle_beta   90.00
_cell.angle_gamma   90.00
#
_symmetry.space_group_name_H-M   'P 1'
#
loop_
_entity.id
_entity.type
_entity.pdbx_description
1 polymer ?
#
loop_
_entity_poly.entity_id
_entity_poly.type
_entity_poly.pdbx_seq_one_letter_code
_entity_poly.pdbx_strand_id
1 'polypeptide(L)' 'MKTIRHLKAQKARLKAIMQMMDSEASFESEDGRKYAQALVKLVLINMQIEEIEKKAARI' A
#
# COMPACT_ATOMS: atom_id res chain seq x y z
N MET A 1 0.67 -18.42 0.18
CA MET A 1 0.98 -17.23 1.02
C MET A 1 1.98 -16.34 0.29
N LYS A 2 1.73 -15.02 0.19
CA LYS A 2 2.75 -14.08 -0.30
C LYS A 2 3.85 -13.96 0.75
N THR A 3 5.12 -14.05 0.34
CA THR A 3 6.24 -13.87 1.29
C THR A 3 6.32 -12.40 1.73
N ILE A 4 6.82 -12.15 2.95
CA ILE A 4 6.99 -10.78 3.47
C ILE A 4 7.87 -9.92 2.54
N ARG A 5 8.88 -10.52 1.90
CA ARG A 5 9.73 -9.87 0.89
C ARG A 5 8.91 -9.37 -0.31
N HIS A 6 7.98 -10.19 -0.78
CA HIS A 6 7.11 -9.84 -1.90
C HIS A 6 6.12 -8.72 -1.54
N LEU A 7 5.58 -8.71 -0.33
CA LEU A 7 4.73 -7.62 0.17
C LEU A 7 5.51 -6.31 0.32
N LYS A 8 6.73 -6.36 0.86
CA LYS A 8 7.63 -5.19 0.96
C LYS A 8 7.97 -4.63 -0.43
N ALA A 9 8.21 -5.49 -1.42
CA ALA A 9 8.44 -5.06 -2.81
C ALA A 9 7.20 -4.45 -3.47
N GLN A 10 5.99 -4.98 -3.22
CA GLN A 10 4.74 -4.37 -3.69
C GLN A 10 4.51 -3.00 -3.03
N LYS A 11 4.71 -2.89 -1.72
CA LYS A 11 4.62 -1.63 -0.97
C LYS A 11 5.55 -0.57 -1.55
N ALA A 12 6.81 -0.92 -1.81
CA ALA A 12 7.79 0.01 -2.37
C ALA A 12 7.38 0.51 -3.77
N ARG A 13 6.97 -0.40 -4.67
CA ARG A 13 6.49 -0.03 -6.00
C ARG A 13 5.25 0.87 -5.96
N LEU A 14 4.29 0.53 -5.10
CA LEU A 14 3.07 1.32 -4.96
C LEU A 14 3.36 2.73 -4.43
N LYS A 15 4.25 2.85 -3.43
CA LYS A 15 4.70 4.16 -2.94
C LYS A 15 5.39 5.00 -4.02
N ALA A 16 6.23 4.40 -4.85
CA ALA A 16 6.89 5.09 -5.95
C ALA A 16 5.88 5.61 -6.98
N ILE A 17 4.85 4.83 -7.31
CA ILE A 17 3.75 5.28 -8.18
C ILE A 17 3.01 6.45 -7.53
N MET A 18 2.65 6.35 -6.26
CA MET A 18 1.91 7.39 -5.54
C MET A 18 2.70 8.71 -5.41
N GLN A 19 4.02 8.67 -5.38
CA GLN A 19 4.87 9.87 -5.39
C GLN A 19 4.77 10.67 -6.70
N MET A 20 4.33 10.04 -7.78
CA MET A 20 4.12 10.68 -9.08
C MET A 20 2.67 11.16 -9.26
N MET A 21 1.80 10.93 -8.29
CA MET A 21 0.39 11.33 -8.33
C MET A 21 0.20 12.66 -7.61
N ASP A 22 -0.80 13.43 -8.05
CA ASP A 22 -1.24 14.60 -7.30
C ASP A 22 -2.02 14.16 -6.06
N SER A 23 -1.41 14.35 -4.88
CA SER A 23 -2.04 14.01 -3.59
C SER A 23 -3.10 15.02 -3.16
N GLU A 24 -3.12 16.20 -3.77
CA GLU A 24 -4.07 17.28 -3.47
C GLU A 24 -5.24 17.30 -4.46
N ALA A 25 -5.26 16.37 -5.43
CA ALA A 25 -6.36 16.22 -6.35
C ALA A 25 -7.67 15.96 -5.58
N SER A 26 -8.70 16.75 -5.87
CA SER A 26 -10.04 16.56 -5.30
C SER A 26 -10.49 15.13 -5.49
N PHE A 27 -11.12 14.54 -4.47
CA PHE A 27 -11.67 13.18 -4.55
C PHE A 27 -12.68 13.00 -5.69
N GLU A 28 -13.38 14.07 -6.09
CA GLU A 28 -14.33 14.05 -7.21
C GLU A 28 -13.65 13.98 -8.58
N SER A 29 -12.33 14.23 -8.64
CA SER A 29 -11.54 14.06 -9.86
C SER A 29 -11.14 12.61 -10.08
N GLU A 30 -10.83 12.26 -11.33
CA GLU A 30 -10.32 10.94 -11.65
C GLU A 30 -9.00 10.64 -10.91
N ASP A 31 -8.11 11.63 -10.83
CA ASP A 31 -6.80 11.47 -10.19
C ASP A 31 -6.92 11.31 -8.67
N GLY A 32 -7.81 12.07 -8.03
CA GLY A 32 -8.14 11.89 -6.61
C GLY A 32 -8.70 10.51 -6.32
N ARG A 33 -9.60 9.98 -7.16
CA ARG A 33 -10.10 8.60 -7.04
C ARG A 33 -8.98 7.56 -7.21
N LYS A 34 -8.10 7.73 -8.20
CA LYS A 34 -6.94 6.84 -8.41
C LYS A 34 -6.02 6.87 -7.19
N TYR A 35 -5.76 8.04 -6.62
CA TYR A 35 -4.92 8.21 -5.43
C TYR A 35 -5.54 7.51 -4.21
N ALA A 36 -6.85 7.70 -3.99
CA ALA A 36 -7.58 7.02 -2.93
C ALA A 36 -7.54 5.48 -3.09
N GLN A 37 -7.71 4.97 -4.30
CA GLN A 37 -7.57 3.53 -4.58
C GLN A 37 -6.15 3.02 -4.29
N ALA A 38 -5.11 3.80 -4.61
CA ALA A 38 -3.74 3.46 -4.29
C ALA A 38 -3.49 3.45 -2.76
N LEU A 39 -4.05 4.41 -2.02
CA LEU A 39 -4.02 4.44 -0.55
C LEU A 39 -4.66 3.19 0.05
N VAL A 40 -5.85 2.79 -0.41
CA VAL A 40 -6.52 1.56 0.06
C VAL A 40 -5.64 0.34 -0.14
N LYS A 41 -5.04 0.19 -1.34
CA LYS A 41 -4.10 -0.91 -1.62
C LYS A 41 -2.89 -0.88 -0.69
N LEU A 42 -2.35 0.30 -0.39
CA LEU A 42 -1.20 0.46 0.50
C LEU A 42 -1.53 0.03 1.94
N VAL A 43 -2.71 0.41 2.44
CA VAL A 43 -3.19 0.01 3.77
C VAL A 43 -3.34 -1.51 3.86
N LEU A 44 -3.96 -2.15 2.87
CA LEU A 44 -4.11 -3.61 2.84
C LEU A 44 -2.75 -4.33 2.86
N ILE A 45 -1.77 -3.84 2.10
CA ILE A 45 -0.41 -4.41 2.11
C ILE A 45 0.24 -4.22 3.49
N ASN A 46 0.08 -3.06 4.13
CA ASN A 46 0.61 -2.83 5.48
C ASN A 46 -0.01 -3.79 6.50
N MET A 47 -1.32 -3.98 6.48
CA MET A 47 -2.02 -4.92 7.37
C MET A 47 -1.52 -6.36 7.18
N GLN A 48 -1.31 -6.80 5.93
CA GLN A 48 -0.76 -8.12 5.65
C GLN A 48 0.68 -8.29 6.17
N ILE A 49 1.51 -7.26 6.04
CA ILE A 49 2.88 -7.28 6.60
C ILE A 49 2.82 -7.35 8.13
N GLU A 50 2.01 -6.50 8.76
CA GLU A 50 1.86 -6.46 10.22
C GLU A 50 1.36 -7.79 10.78
N GLU A 51 0.40 -8.44 10.10
CA GLU A 51 -0.09 -9.76 10.51
C GLU A 51 1.02 -10.83 10.46
N ILE A 52 1.86 -10.81 9.42
CA ILE A 52 2.99 -11.75 9.29
C ILE A 52 4.05 -11.48 10.35
N GLU A 53 4.41 -10.21 10.58
CA GLU A 53 5.40 -9.82 11.58
C GLU A 53 4.92 -10.15 13.00
N LYS A 54 3.63 -9.92 13.33
CA LYS A 54 3.03 -10.36 14.60
C LYS A 54 3.03 -11.87 14.79
N LYS A 55 2.79 -12.65 13.72
CA LYS A 55 2.87 -14.12 13.79
C LYS A 55 4.31 -14.59 14.02
N ALA A 56 5.29 -13.97 13.38
CA ALA A 56 6.70 -14.29 13.56
C ALA A 56 7.23 -13.96 14.96
N ALA A 57 6.76 -12.86 15.57
CA ALA A 57 7.16 -12.44 16.92
C ALA A 57 6.53 -13.23 18.07
N ARG A 58 5.57 -14.12 17.77
CA ARG A 58 4.93 -15.02 18.76
C ARG A 58 5.59 -16.40 18.83
N ILE A 59 6.62 -16.63 18.01
CA ILE A 59 7.45 -17.85 17.95
C ILE A 59 8.78 -17.52 18.61
#